data_AF-A0A7C5B4G4-F1
#
_entry.id   AF-A0A7C5B4G4-F1
#
_cell.length_a   1.000
_cell.length_b   1.000
_cell.length_c   1.000
_cell.angle_alpha   90.00
_cell.angle_beta   90.00
_cell.angle_gamma   90.00
#
_symmetry.space_group_name_H-M   'P 1'
#
loop_
_entity.id
_entity.type
_entity.pdbx_description
1 polymer ?
#
loop_
_entity_poly.entity_id
_entity_poly.type
_entity_poly.pdbx_seq_one_letter_code
_entity_poly.pdbx_strand_id
1 'polypeptide(L)' 'MDNPEDKQKRARQIGAYITVPFVLAVPPVLGWFIGSWLDKKLGTGPYLMYLFLLIGFVAGFREVHRIVKKFGNDGA' A
#
# COMPACT_ATOMS: atom_id res chain seq x y z
N MET A 1 20.97 -22.50 21.02
CA MET A 1 19.86 -23.40 20.68
C MET A 1 18.85 -22.56 19.91
N ASP A 2 18.74 -22.75 18.60
CA ASP A 2 17.77 -22.03 17.76
C ASP A 2 16.37 -22.60 18.07
N ASN A 3 15.55 -21.83 18.80
CA ASN A 3 14.20 -22.26 19.18
C ASN A 3 13.27 -22.14 17.95
N PRO A 4 12.53 -23.18 17.56
CA PRO A 4 11.62 -23.13 16.40
C PRO A 4 10.57 -22.00 16.49
N GLU A 5 10.24 -21.52 17.69
CA GLU A 5 9.30 -20.41 17.90
C GLU A 5 9.88 -19.05 17.45
N ASP A 6 11.19 -18.83 17.60
CA ASP A 6 11.85 -17.59 17.18
C ASP A 6 11.91 -17.47 15.65
N LYS A 7 12.04 -18.61 14.97
CA LYS A 7 11.96 -18.72 13.51
C LYS A 7 10.58 -18.31 13.00
N GLN A 8 9.51 -18.72 13.68
CA GLN A 8 8.14 -18.37 13.30
C GLN A 8 7.85 -16.88 13.55
N LYS A 9 8.32 -16.31 14.67
CA LYS A 9 8.20 -14.87 14.94
C LYS A 9 8.97 -14.01 13.92
N ARG A 10 10.21 -14.40 13.59
CA ARG A 10 11.00 -13.72 12.55
C ARG A 10 10.38 -13.86 11.16
N ALA A 11 9.92 -15.05 10.77
CA ALA A 11 9.24 -15.25 9.49
C ALA A 11 7.99 -14.36 9.37
N ARG A 12 7.22 -14.21 10.47
CA ARG A 12 6.05 -13.34 10.53
C ARG A 12 6.42 -11.85 10.45
N GLN A 13 7.52 -11.44 11.06
CA GLN A 13 8.05 -10.07 10.97
C GLN A 13 8.53 -9.76 9.54
N ILE A 14 9.29 -10.66 8.90
CA ILE A 14 9.81 -10.47 7.54
C ILE A 14 8.66 -10.42 6.53
N GLY A 15 7.65 -11.28 6.69
CA GLY A 15 6.45 -11.27 5.85
C GLY A 15 5.69 -9.94 5.91
N ALA A 16 5.63 -9.30 7.08
CA ALA A 16 5.00 -7.99 7.23
C ALA A 16 5.80 -6.86 6.56
N TYR A 17 7.14 -6.93 6.52
CA TYR A 17 7.95 -5.93 5.83
C TYR A 17 7.84 -6.00 4.31
N ILE A 18 7.69 -7.20 3.75
CA ILE A 18 7.57 -7.39 2.30
C ILE A 18 6.26 -6.81 1.78
N THR A 19 5.18 -6.82 2.55
CA THR A 19 3.86 -6.34 2.09
C THR A 19 3.76 -4.81 2.05
N VAL A 20 4.52 -4.08 2.86
CA VAL A 20 4.44 -2.61 2.97
C VAL A 20 4.66 -1.91 1.62
N PRO A 21 5.72 -2.21 0.83
CA PRO A 21 5.90 -1.65 -0.50
C PRO A 21 4.73 -1.92 -1.45
N PHE A 22 4.15 -3.12 -1.41
CA PHE A 22 2.99 -3.47 -2.26
C PHE A 22 1.75 -2.69 -1.84
N VAL A 23 1.49 -2.56 -0.54
CA VAL A 23 0.37 -1.76 -0.02
C VAL A 23 0.50 -0.28 -0.41
N LEU A 24 1.72 0.24 -0.51
CA LEU A 24 1.96 1.61 -0.97
C LEU A 24 1.79 1.75 -2.49
N ALA A 25 2.24 0.76 -3.28
CA ALA A 25 2.32 0.85 -4.74
C ALA A 25 1.01 0.45 -5.46
N VAL A 26 0.26 -0.52 -4.94
CA VAL A 26 -0.96 -1.03 -5.57
C VAL A 26 -2.05 0.04 -5.72
N PRO A 27 -2.37 0.86 -4.70
CA PRO A 27 -3.46 1.83 -4.81
C PRO A 27 -3.20 2.94 -5.85
N PRO A 28 -2.01 3.57 -5.94
CA PRO A 28 -1.68 4.50 -7.03
C PRO A 28 -1.76 3.87 -8.42
N VAL A 29 -1.28 2.62 -8.58
CA VAL A 29 -1.32 1.91 -9.86
C VAL A 29 -2.76 1.66 -10.31
N LEU A 30 -3.63 1.23 -9.38
CA LEU A 30 -5.06 1.07 -9.66
C LEU A 30 -5.73 2.41 -9.98
N GLY A 31 -5.41 3.47 -9.22
CA GLY A 31 -5.92 4.81 -9.48
C GLY A 31 -5.53 5.34 -10.85
N TRP A 32 -4.28 5.14 -11.26
CA TRP A 32 -3.79 5.48 -12.60
C TRP A 32 -4.50 4.69 -13.70
N PHE A 33 -4.67 3.37 -13.50
CA PHE A 33 -5.33 2.51 -14.48
C PHE A 33 -6.79 2.92 -14.70
N ILE A 34 -7.54 3.11 -13.60
CA ILE A 34 -8.94 3.53 -13.64
C ILE A 34 -9.07 4.96 -14.18
N GLY A 35 -8.25 5.88 -13.69
CA GLY A 35 -8.28 7.28 -14.10
C GLY A 35 -7.93 7.47 -15.57
N SER A 36 -6.92 6.75 -16.10
CA SER A 36 -6.57 6.79 -17.52
C SER A 36 -7.64 6.17 -18.43
N TRP A 37 -8.32 5.11 -17.96
CA TRP A 37 -9.46 4.54 -18.67
C TRP A 37 -10.64 5.51 -18.71
N LEU A 38 -10.90 6.19 -17.60
CA LEU A 38 -12.00 7.13 -17.48
C LEU A 38 -11.74 8.44 -18.26
N ASP A 39 -10.52 8.97 -18.23
CA ASP A 39 -10.10 10.11 -19.05
C ASP A 39 -10.28 9.82 -20.54
N LYS A 40 -9.91 8.62 -21.00
CA LYS A 40 -10.16 8.19 -22.39
C LYS A 40 -11.64 8.13 -22.75
N LYS A 41 -12.50 7.73 -21.81
CA LYS A 41 -13.94 7.61 -22.02
C LYS A 41 -14.66 8.96 -22.00
N LEU A 42 -14.23 9.88 -21.13
CA LEU A 42 -14.87 11.18 -20.94
C LEU A 42 -14.28 12.28 -21.84
N GLY A 43 -13.15 12.02 -22.51
CA GLY A 43 -12.46 13.01 -23.35
C GLY A 43 -11.87 14.17 -22.57
N THR A 44 -11.97 14.14 -21.23
CA THR A 44 -11.21 15.00 -20.33
C THR A 44 -9.77 14.49 -20.38
N GLY A 45 -8.86 15.19 -21.07
CA GLY A 45 -7.41 14.95 -20.94
C GLY A 45 -6.98 14.96 -19.46
N PRO A 46 -5.75 14.56 -19.09
CA PRO A 46 -5.39 13.63 -17.99
C PRO A 46 -5.75 14.04 -16.53
N TYR A 47 -6.87 14.71 -16.30
CA TYR A 47 -7.29 15.29 -15.03
C TYR A 47 -7.83 14.22 -14.07
N LEU A 48 -8.64 13.26 -14.53
CA LEU A 48 -9.12 12.19 -13.66
C LEU A 48 -7.98 11.24 -13.29
N MET A 49 -7.06 10.98 -14.20
CA MET A 49 -5.84 10.23 -13.90
C MET A 49 -5.08 10.83 -12.73
N TYR A 50 -4.81 12.15 -12.74
CA TYR A 50 -4.13 12.80 -11.61
C TYR A 50 -4.96 12.77 -10.32
N LEU A 51 -6.28 12.96 -10.41
CA LEU A 51 -7.17 12.89 -9.25
C LEU A 51 -7.15 11.50 -8.60
N PHE A 52 -7.35 10.44 -9.39
CA PHE A 52 -7.34 9.07 -8.90
C PHE A 52 -5.94 8.62 -8.46
N LEU A 53 -4.88 9.10 -9.11
CA LEU A 53 -3.51 8.84 -8.69
C LEU A 53 -3.22 9.46 -7.31
N LEU A 54 -3.63 10.71 -7.08
CA LEU A 54 -3.49 11.38 -5.78
C LEU A 54 -4.30 10.66 -4.70
N ILE A 55 -5.55 10.29 -4.99
CA ILE A 55 -6.39 9.51 -4.07
C ILE A 55 -5.73 8.17 -3.75
N GLY A 56 -5.19 7.47 -4.75
CA GLY A 56 -4.44 6.23 -4.58
C GLY A 56 -3.22 6.42 -3.68
N PHE A 57 -2.46 7.49 -3.87
CA PHE A 57 -1.30 7.83 -3.03
C PHE A 57 -1.70 8.08 -1.58
N VAL A 58 -2.74 8.88 -1.35
CA VAL A 58 -3.24 9.18 0.00
C VAL A 58 -3.76 7.91 0.68
N ALA A 59 -4.48 7.05 -0.05
CA ALA A 59 -4.99 5.78 0.46
C ALA A 59 -3.86 4.83 0.85
N GLY A 60 -2.86 4.65 -0.03
CA GLY A 60 -1.68 3.82 0.24
C GLY A 60 -0.87 4.32 1.44
N PHE A 61 -0.63 5.63 1.51
CA PHE A 61 0.07 6.24 2.65
C PHE A 61 -0.69 6.07 3.97
N ARG A 62 -2.02 6.23 3.95
CA ARG A 62 -2.86 6.03 5.14
C ARG A 62 -2.84 4.58 5.62
N GLU A 63 -2.82 3.63 4.69
CA GLU A 63 -2.76 2.20 5.02
C GLU A 63 -1.39 1.81 5.59
N VAL A 64 -0.30 2.27 4.99
CA VAL A 64 1.06 2.07 5.52
C VAL A 64 1.20 2.71 6.91
N HIS A 65 0.71 3.93 7.11
CA HIS A 65 0.73 4.58 8.42
C HIS A 65 -0.06 3.78 9.48
N ARG A 66 -1.21 3.21 9.10
CA ARG A 66 -2.00 2.32 9.96
C ARG A 66 -1.23 1.05 10.31
N ILE A 67 -0.57 0.42 9.33
CA ILE A 67 0.26 -0.77 9.51
C ILE A 67 1.40 -0.45 10.48
N VAL A 68 2.19 0.58 10.22
CA VAL A 68 3.33 0.99 11.05
C VAL A 68 2.88 1.30 12.48
N LYS A 69 1.78 2.04 12.67
CA LYS A 69 1.26 2.34 14.01
C LYS A 69 0.80 1.09 14.76
N LYS A 70 0.23 0.11 14.06
CA LYS A 70 -0.19 -1.17 14.65
C LYS A 70 1.01 -2.01 15.06
N PHE A 71 2.00 -2.17 14.17
CA PHE A 71 3.22 -2.92 14.48
C PHE A 71 4.09 -2.24 15.54
N GLY A 72 4.10 -0.90 15.60
CA GLY A 72 4.82 -0.16 16.64
C GLY A 72 4.17 -0.22 18.02
N ASN A 73 2.86 -0.43 18.11
CA ASN A 73 2.12 -0.54 19.38
C ASN A 73 1.97 -1.99 19.87
N ASP A 74 2.10 -2.98 18.98
CA ASP A 74 2.11 -4.42 19.35
C ASP A 74 3.49 -4.88 19.89
N GLY A 75 4.46 -3.97 20.00
CA GLY A 75 5.81 -4.22 20.51
C GLY A 75 6.20 -3.42 21.77
N ALA A 76 5.24 -2.76 22.44
CA ALA A 76 5.42 -2.05 23.71
C ALA A 76 4.71 -2.77 24.87
#